data_AF-A0A2W7MSL3-F1
#
_entry.id   AF-A0A2W7MSL3-F1
#
_cell.length_a   1.000
_cell.length_b   1.000
_cell.length_c   1.000
_cell.angle_alpha   90.00
_cell.angle_beta   90.00
_cell.angle_gamma   90.00
#
_symmetry.space_group_name_H-M   'P 1'
#
loop_
_entity.id
_entity.type
_entity.pdbx_description
1 polymer ?
#
loop_
_entity_poly.entity_id
_entity_poly.type
_entity_poly.pdbx_seq_one_letter_code
_entity_poly.pdbx_strand_id
1 'polypeptide(L)'
;MTEADWGEVAGADVDGFELSHRDHALFLIGERHLDAQAIAIRSILRRNREAEKQVAEEIKELDAHIRAYAGGDEEYQMHIENHWVDTLHGTVFQDAAHSMSAVGMLAPFVESLLLSIFQGLRERLDASKGSLDETTRGTSSATKFWDPRLVRDDSRWQKAGLVRGTRQLSDAIGLSPYLPEGFAAMHAALTAYRNSMFHNSFEWPMDERKTFGELIVAESWPDGWFKKSTTGSDPWIFYMSDEFIAHCLEMIDQVLKGVGRYLEQRRTGQI
;
A
#
# COMPACT_ATOMS: atom_id res chain seq x y z
N MET A 1 29.78 -0.48 -41.73
CA MET A 1 29.04 0.56 -40.99
C MET A 1 29.95 1.75 -40.82
N THR A 2 29.73 2.79 -41.60
CA THR A 2 30.49 4.06 -41.58
C THR A 2 29.73 5.10 -40.75
N GLU A 3 30.44 6.08 -40.20
CA GLU A 3 29.95 7.20 -39.37
C GLU A 3 28.81 8.05 -39.98
N ALA A 4 28.35 7.75 -41.19
CA ALA A 4 27.24 8.42 -41.86
C ALA A 4 25.84 7.94 -41.42
N ASP A 5 25.74 6.86 -40.63
CA ASP A 5 24.46 6.25 -40.21
C ASP A 5 23.83 6.90 -38.96
N TRP A 6 24.50 7.92 -38.38
CA TRP A 6 24.02 8.67 -37.21
C TRP A 6 23.43 10.05 -37.56
N GLY A 7 23.39 10.41 -38.85
CA GLY A 7 23.02 11.74 -39.33
C GLY A 7 21.52 12.07 -39.30
N GLU A 8 20.65 11.10 -38.97
CA GLU A 8 19.18 11.26 -39.10
C GLU A 8 18.41 11.06 -37.78
N VAL A 9 19.08 11.19 -36.63
CA VAL A 9 18.40 11.27 -35.32
C VAL A 9 18.63 12.61 -34.61
N ALA A 10 19.43 13.50 -35.20
CA ALA A 10 19.75 14.83 -34.65
C ALA A 10 18.72 15.92 -35.03
N GLY A 11 17.51 15.52 -35.43
CA GLY A 11 16.45 16.43 -35.86
C GLY A 11 15.04 15.94 -35.50
N ALA A 12 14.90 14.99 -34.57
CA ALA A 12 13.62 14.80 -33.93
C ALA A 12 13.40 15.98 -32.97
N ASP A 13 12.45 16.84 -33.31
CA ASP A 13 11.85 17.78 -32.36
C ASP A 13 11.58 17.03 -31.05
N VAL A 14 12.40 17.31 -30.03
CA VAL A 14 12.09 16.98 -28.63
C VAL A 14 11.18 18.07 -28.04
N ASP A 15 10.53 18.84 -28.92
CA ASP A 15 9.57 19.87 -28.60
C ASP A 15 8.19 19.21 -28.51
N GLY A 16 7.87 18.66 -27.34
CA GLY A 16 6.55 18.10 -27.08
C GLY A 16 6.44 16.90 -26.14
N PHE A 17 7.52 16.44 -25.49
CA PHE A 17 7.36 15.50 -24.37
C PHE A 17 6.87 16.26 -23.13
N GLU A 18 5.57 16.50 -23.07
CA GLU A 18 4.92 17.01 -21.86
C GLU A 18 5.03 15.93 -20.78
N LEU A 19 5.83 16.21 -19.76
CA LEU A 19 6.02 15.30 -18.62
C LEU A 19 4.68 15.12 -17.90
N SER A 20 4.30 13.88 -17.63
CA SER A 20 3.09 13.64 -16.85
C SER A 20 3.31 14.11 -15.39
N HIS A 21 2.22 14.36 -14.66
CA HIS A 21 2.31 14.65 -13.23
C HIS A 21 3.08 13.55 -12.47
N ARG A 22 2.90 12.29 -12.87
CA ARG A 22 3.63 11.16 -12.28
C ARG A 22 5.15 11.33 -12.50
N ASP A 23 5.57 11.70 -13.70
CA ASP A 23 6.99 11.92 -14.02
C ASP A 23 7.56 13.07 -13.19
N HIS A 24 6.82 14.16 -13.03
CA HIS A 24 7.23 15.27 -12.15
C HIS A 24 7.49 14.83 -10.70
N ALA A 25 6.65 13.96 -10.15
CA ALA A 25 6.85 13.40 -8.81
C ALA A 25 8.06 12.46 -8.75
N LEU A 26 8.30 11.65 -9.78
CA LEU A 26 9.47 10.78 -9.84
C LEU A 26 10.78 11.57 -9.95
N PHE A 27 10.80 12.65 -10.74
CA PHE A 27 11.94 13.57 -10.80
C PHE A 27 12.18 14.31 -9.48
N LEU A 28 11.13 14.52 -8.67
CA LEU A 28 11.28 15.08 -7.32
C LEU A 28 11.97 14.09 -6.39
N ILE A 29 11.50 12.86 -6.38
CA ILE A 29 11.98 11.83 -5.46
C ILE A 29 13.45 11.50 -5.75
N GLY A 30 13.87 11.47 -7.02
CA GLY A 30 15.26 11.22 -7.41
C GLY A 30 15.77 9.80 -7.11
N GLU A 31 15.02 8.98 -6.37
CA GLU A 31 15.31 7.58 -6.13
C GLU A 31 15.07 6.75 -7.38
N ARG A 32 16.15 6.20 -7.94
CA ARG A 32 16.16 5.45 -9.21
C ARG A 32 15.43 4.10 -9.17
N HIS A 33 14.82 3.72 -8.05
CA HIS A 33 14.32 2.36 -7.85
C HIS A 33 12.86 2.23 -7.40
N LEU A 34 12.13 3.32 -7.12
CA LEU A 34 10.72 3.20 -6.69
C LEU A 34 9.83 2.55 -7.75
N ASP A 35 10.02 2.90 -9.02
CA ASP A 35 9.27 2.28 -10.12
C ASP A 35 9.61 0.80 -10.28
N ALA A 36 10.88 0.44 -10.15
CA ALA A 36 11.31 -0.96 -10.17
C ALA A 36 10.71 -1.76 -8.99
N GLN A 37 10.66 -1.17 -7.79
CA GLN A 37 10.00 -1.76 -6.64
C GLN A 37 8.49 -1.93 -6.86
N ALA A 38 7.80 -0.91 -7.35
CA ALA A 38 6.37 -0.99 -7.66
C ALA A 38 6.06 -2.09 -8.69
N ILE A 39 6.87 -2.22 -9.74
CA ILE A 39 6.75 -3.27 -10.74
C ILE A 39 6.95 -4.66 -10.11
N ALA A 40 7.98 -4.81 -9.28
CA ALA A 40 8.24 -6.07 -8.58
C ALA A 40 7.09 -6.46 -7.65
N ILE A 41 6.58 -5.52 -6.85
CA ILE A 41 5.44 -5.71 -5.94
C ILE A 41 4.19 -6.12 -6.74
N ARG A 42 3.86 -5.42 -7.82
CA ARG A 42 2.71 -5.80 -8.69
C ARG A 42 2.87 -7.20 -9.28
N SER A 43 4.07 -7.56 -9.70
CA SER A 43 4.36 -8.87 -10.30
C SER A 43 4.12 -10.01 -9.31
N ILE A 44 4.64 -9.90 -8.09
CA ILE A 44 4.46 -10.94 -7.07
C ILE A 44 3.03 -11.01 -6.56
N LEU A 45 2.35 -9.87 -6.38
CA LEU A 45 0.93 -9.84 -5.99
C LEU A 45 0.04 -10.51 -7.05
N ARG A 46 0.32 -10.27 -8.34
CA ARG A 46 -0.37 -10.94 -9.44
C ARG A 46 -0.13 -12.45 -9.39
N ARG A 47 1.11 -12.89 -9.18
CA ARG A 47 1.44 -14.31 -9.05
C ARG A 47 0.71 -14.98 -7.88
N ASN A 48 0.67 -14.34 -6.72
CA ASN A 48 -0.05 -14.88 -5.55
C ASN A 48 -1.54 -15.04 -5.86
N ARG A 49 -2.15 -14.02 -6.50
CA ARG A 49 -3.55 -14.07 -6.93
C ARG A 49 -3.83 -15.18 -7.94
N GLU A 50 -2.89 -15.44 -8.85
CA GLU A 50 -2.98 -16.57 -9.79
C GLU A 50 -2.93 -17.92 -9.06
N ALA A 51 -2.09 -18.05 -8.03
CA ALA A 51 -2.03 -19.25 -7.19
C ALA A 51 -3.31 -19.45 -6.36
N GLU A 52 -3.91 -18.40 -5.80
CA GLU A 52 -5.20 -18.48 -5.10
C GLU A 52 -6.31 -19.02 -6.00
N LYS A 53 -6.36 -18.53 -7.25
CA LYS A 53 -7.34 -19.01 -8.23
C LYS A 53 -7.19 -20.50 -8.51
N GLN A 54 -5.95 -20.99 -8.65
CA GLN A 54 -5.69 -22.41 -8.89
C GLN A 54 -6.20 -23.29 -7.74
N VAL A 55 -5.90 -22.91 -6.50
CA VAL A 55 -6.36 -23.64 -5.31
C VAL A 55 -7.88 -23.56 -5.16
N ALA A 56 -8.49 -22.42 -5.48
CA ALA A 56 -9.94 -22.28 -5.48
C ALA A 56 -10.64 -23.19 -6.51
N GLU A 57 -10.02 -23.42 -7.68
CA GLU A 57 -10.55 -24.38 -8.66
C GLU A 57 -10.36 -25.83 -8.18
N GLU A 58 -9.21 -26.17 -7.60
CA GLU A 58 -8.97 -27.50 -7.02
C GLU A 58 -10.01 -27.88 -5.95
N ILE A 59 -10.35 -26.94 -5.05
CA ILE A 59 -11.42 -27.15 -4.06
C ILE A 59 -12.77 -27.43 -4.72
N LYS A 60 -13.11 -26.69 -5.79
CA LYS A 60 -14.37 -26.90 -6.52
C LYS A 60 -14.40 -28.26 -7.20
N GLU A 61 -13.28 -28.69 -7.77
CA GLU A 61 -13.15 -30.01 -8.38
C GLU A 61 -13.30 -31.12 -7.32
N LEU A 62 -12.67 -30.97 -6.14
CA LEU A 62 -12.83 -31.91 -5.04
C LEU A 62 -14.30 -31.96 -4.53
N ASP A 63 -14.97 -30.82 -4.36
CA ASP A 63 -16.39 -30.77 -3.96
C ASP A 63 -17.28 -31.44 -5.01
N ALA A 64 -17.03 -31.22 -6.30
CA ALA A 64 -17.76 -31.88 -7.38
C ALA A 64 -17.55 -33.40 -7.37
N HIS A 65 -16.31 -33.86 -7.14
CA HIS A 65 -15.99 -35.30 -7.04
C HIS A 65 -16.68 -35.96 -5.85
N ILE A 66 -16.65 -35.33 -4.66
CA ILE A 66 -17.34 -35.84 -3.46
C ILE A 66 -18.83 -35.99 -3.72
N ARG A 67 -19.47 -34.99 -4.34
CA ARG A 67 -20.92 -35.01 -4.64
C ARG A 67 -21.32 -36.02 -5.71
N ALA A 68 -20.46 -36.27 -6.68
CA ALA A 68 -20.71 -37.20 -7.78
C ALA A 68 -20.44 -38.66 -7.41
N TYR A 69 -19.73 -38.91 -6.30
CA TYR A 69 -19.36 -40.24 -5.88
C TYR A 69 -20.59 -41.05 -5.41
N ALA A 70 -20.91 -42.13 -6.13
CA ALA A 70 -22.11 -42.94 -5.92
C ALA A 70 -21.93 -44.07 -4.88
N GLY A 71 -20.82 -44.10 -4.15
CA GLY A 71 -20.48 -45.16 -3.19
C GLY A 71 -19.87 -46.42 -3.84
N GLY A 72 -19.15 -47.21 -3.04
CA GLY A 72 -18.60 -48.51 -3.46
C GLY A 72 -17.25 -48.87 -2.83
N ASP A 73 -16.49 -47.87 -2.37
CA ASP A 73 -15.19 -48.01 -1.71
C ASP A 73 -15.08 -46.96 -0.59
N GLU A 74 -15.32 -47.41 0.65
CA GLU A 74 -15.30 -46.56 1.84
C GLU A 74 -13.91 -45.96 2.10
N GLU A 75 -12.83 -46.66 1.76
CA GLU A 75 -11.46 -46.18 1.96
C GLU A 75 -11.15 -45.04 1.00
N TYR A 76 -11.56 -45.19 -0.26
CA TYR A 76 -11.43 -44.14 -1.27
C TYR A 76 -12.26 -42.90 -0.93
N GLN A 77 -13.50 -43.08 -0.48
CA GLN A 77 -14.35 -41.97 -0.05
C GLN A 77 -13.71 -41.19 1.10
N MET A 78 -13.24 -41.90 2.14
CA MET A 78 -12.56 -41.28 3.27
C MET A 78 -11.28 -40.54 2.86
N HIS A 79 -10.53 -41.06 1.89
CA HIS A 79 -9.35 -40.39 1.36
C HIS A 79 -9.67 -39.04 0.71
N ILE A 80 -10.70 -38.98 -0.15
CA ILE A 80 -11.10 -37.73 -0.81
C ILE A 80 -11.65 -36.72 0.21
N GLU A 81 -12.47 -37.18 1.17
CA GLU A 81 -13.01 -36.31 2.23
C GLU A 81 -11.88 -35.70 3.08
N ASN A 82 -10.91 -36.50 3.51
CA ASN A 82 -9.75 -36.00 4.25
C ASN A 82 -8.92 -35.01 3.41
N HIS A 83 -8.67 -35.33 2.14
CA HIS A 83 -7.94 -34.44 1.26
C HIS A 83 -8.66 -33.09 1.08
N TRP A 84 -9.97 -33.10 0.92
CA TRP A 84 -10.78 -31.89 0.83
C TRP A 84 -10.72 -31.05 2.12
N VAL A 85 -10.83 -31.69 3.29
CA VAL A 85 -10.68 -31.01 4.59
C VAL A 85 -9.30 -30.40 4.74
N ASP A 86 -8.24 -31.14 4.44
CA ASP A 86 -6.85 -30.66 4.51
C ASP A 86 -6.61 -29.48 3.55
N THR A 87 -7.13 -29.57 2.31
CA THR A 87 -7.03 -28.50 1.33
C THR A 87 -7.75 -27.25 1.82
N LEU A 88 -8.98 -27.37 2.34
CA LEU A 88 -9.70 -26.24 2.92
C LEU A 88 -8.95 -25.60 4.10
N HIS A 89 -8.44 -26.39 5.03
CA HIS A 89 -7.65 -25.86 6.14
C HIS A 89 -6.37 -25.16 5.65
N GLY A 90 -5.69 -25.74 4.66
CA GLY A 90 -4.51 -25.16 4.02
C GLY A 90 -4.79 -23.79 3.38
N THR A 91 -5.97 -23.61 2.77
CA THR A 91 -6.31 -22.34 2.09
C THR A 91 -6.34 -21.14 3.02
N VAL A 92 -6.81 -21.32 4.26
CA VAL A 92 -6.87 -20.21 5.23
C VAL A 92 -5.47 -19.69 5.56
N PHE A 93 -4.49 -20.59 5.71
CA PHE A 93 -3.10 -20.23 5.93
C PHE A 93 -2.43 -19.68 4.67
N GLN A 94 -2.81 -20.16 3.49
CA GLN A 94 -2.34 -19.61 2.22
C GLN A 94 -2.82 -18.16 2.03
N ASP A 95 -4.09 -17.87 2.27
CA ASP A 95 -4.65 -16.51 2.23
C ASP A 95 -3.93 -15.59 3.24
N ALA A 96 -3.66 -16.08 4.45
CA ALA A 96 -2.88 -15.35 5.45
C ALA A 96 -1.44 -15.09 4.99
N ALA A 97 -0.78 -16.07 4.38
CA ALA A 97 0.58 -15.93 3.86
C ALA A 97 0.66 -14.95 2.69
N HIS A 98 -0.30 -15.00 1.77
CA HIS A 98 -0.41 -14.03 0.68
C HIS A 98 -0.68 -12.63 1.20
N SER A 99 -1.55 -12.50 2.19
CA SER A 99 -1.79 -11.21 2.84
C SER A 99 -0.56 -10.68 3.58
N MET A 100 0.19 -11.55 4.27
CA MET A 100 1.44 -11.19 4.92
C MET A 100 2.49 -10.72 3.90
N SER A 101 2.59 -11.42 2.76
CA SER A 101 3.42 -11.00 1.64
C SER A 101 3.01 -9.62 1.15
N ALA A 102 1.71 -9.40 0.90
CA ALA A 102 1.19 -8.13 0.41
C ALA A 102 1.47 -6.98 1.37
N VAL A 103 1.08 -7.10 2.65
CA VAL A 103 1.28 -6.05 3.63
C VAL A 103 2.77 -5.81 3.93
N GLY A 104 3.57 -6.87 3.92
CA GLY A 104 5.02 -6.80 4.10
C GLY A 104 5.76 -6.07 2.98
N MET A 105 5.14 -5.92 1.81
CA MET A 105 5.68 -5.15 0.69
C MET A 105 5.04 -3.76 0.59
N LEU A 106 3.71 -3.66 0.70
CA LEU A 106 2.97 -2.42 0.50
C LEU A 106 3.25 -1.40 1.61
N ALA A 107 3.23 -1.81 2.89
CA ALA A 107 3.44 -0.89 4.00
C ALA A 107 4.82 -0.21 3.97
N PRO A 108 5.95 -0.94 3.88
CA PRO A 108 7.25 -0.29 3.79
C PRO A 108 7.45 0.50 2.48
N PHE A 109 6.81 0.09 1.38
CA PHE A 109 6.86 0.84 0.14
C PHE A 109 6.15 2.19 0.25
N VAL A 110 4.93 2.24 0.82
CA VAL A 110 4.22 3.50 1.11
C VAL A 110 5.01 4.37 2.08
N GLU A 111 5.62 3.78 3.11
CA GLU A 111 6.48 4.53 4.04
C GLU A 111 7.67 5.16 3.34
N SER A 112 8.39 4.38 2.53
CA SER A 112 9.56 4.84 1.78
C SER A 112 9.18 5.93 0.78
N LEU A 113 8.08 5.73 0.05
CA LEU A 113 7.52 6.72 -0.88
C LEU A 113 7.27 8.06 -0.19
N LEU A 114 6.61 8.06 0.97
CA LEU A 114 6.31 9.29 1.72
C LEU A 114 7.59 9.99 2.19
N LEU A 115 8.54 9.23 2.74
CA LEU A 115 9.83 9.77 3.17
C LEU A 115 10.59 10.42 2.01
N SER A 116 10.65 9.75 0.85
CA SER A 116 11.32 10.25 -0.35
C SER A 116 10.61 11.47 -0.95
N ILE A 117 9.27 11.50 -0.94
CA ILE A 117 8.50 12.69 -1.35
C ILE A 117 8.86 13.88 -0.46
N PHE A 118 8.77 13.75 0.86
CA PHE A 118 9.03 14.88 1.75
C PHE A 118 10.49 15.32 1.76
N GLN A 119 11.43 14.39 1.56
CA GLN A 119 12.83 14.73 1.35
C GLN A 119 13.02 15.52 0.05
N GLY A 120 12.46 15.06 -1.07
CA GLY A 120 12.57 15.79 -2.33
C GLY A 120 11.89 17.17 -2.27
N LEU A 121 10.75 17.27 -1.59
CA LEU A 121 10.07 18.55 -1.33
C LEU A 121 10.92 19.48 -0.49
N ARG A 122 11.57 18.97 0.56
CA ARG A 122 12.51 19.75 1.36
C ARG A 122 13.63 20.33 0.49
N GLU A 123 14.28 19.51 -0.33
CA GLU A 123 15.41 19.94 -1.15
C GLU A 123 15.01 21.02 -2.16
N ARG A 124 13.81 20.92 -2.74
CA ARG A 124 13.29 21.94 -3.66
C ARG A 124 12.78 23.20 -2.96
N LEU A 125 12.12 23.06 -1.80
CA LEU A 125 11.42 24.16 -1.14
C LEU A 125 12.32 24.93 -0.16
N ASP A 126 13.28 24.29 0.51
CA ASP A 126 14.30 25.00 1.32
C ASP A 126 15.17 25.91 0.42
N ALA A 127 15.31 25.59 -0.88
CA ALA A 127 15.98 26.43 -1.87
C ALA A 127 15.18 27.69 -2.26
N SER A 128 13.85 27.65 -2.14
CA SER A 128 12.94 28.77 -2.38
C SER A 128 12.53 29.38 -1.03
N LYS A 129 13.29 30.36 -0.51
CA LYS A 129 13.04 31.05 0.78
C LYS A 129 11.66 31.73 0.85
N GLY A 130 10.60 30.97 1.09
CA GLY A 130 9.25 31.43 1.41
C GLY A 130 8.91 31.13 2.87
N SER A 131 8.21 32.07 3.53
CA SER A 131 7.80 31.99 4.94
C SER A 131 6.94 30.75 5.21
N LEU A 132 7.53 29.71 5.82
CA LEU A 132 6.82 28.56 6.39
C LEU A 132 6.36 28.83 7.84
N ASP A 133 6.52 30.06 8.32
CA ASP A 133 6.44 30.46 9.74
C ASP A 133 5.01 30.43 10.32
N GLU A 134 3.96 30.44 9.49
CA GLU A 134 2.57 30.53 9.95
C GLU A 134 1.90 29.18 10.30
N THR A 135 2.64 28.07 10.18
CA THR A 135 2.07 26.73 10.37
C THR A 135 2.36 26.18 11.78
N THR A 136 1.58 25.20 12.26
CA THR A 136 1.83 24.52 13.56
C THR A 136 3.28 24.01 13.69
N ARG A 137 3.94 23.69 12.56
CA ARG A 137 5.34 23.24 12.49
C ARG A 137 6.36 24.40 12.39
N GLY A 138 5.94 25.62 12.05
CA GLY A 138 6.72 26.76 11.54
C GLY A 138 7.71 27.49 12.47
N THR A 139 8.06 26.96 13.64
CA THR A 139 9.07 27.60 14.53
C THR A 139 10.20 26.65 14.92
N SER A 140 10.49 25.67 14.05
CA SER A 140 11.37 24.55 14.38
C SER A 140 12.59 24.47 13.46
N SER A 141 13.61 23.70 13.88
CA SER A 141 14.71 23.36 12.98
C SER A 141 14.18 22.67 11.72
N ALA A 142 14.69 23.07 10.55
CA ALA A 142 14.25 22.53 9.26
C ALA A 142 14.21 20.99 9.24
N THR A 143 15.18 20.34 9.89
CA THR A 143 15.21 18.87 10.00
C THR A 143 13.98 18.28 10.69
N LYS A 144 13.48 18.87 11.78
CA LYS A 144 12.27 18.37 12.47
C LYS A 144 11.00 18.74 11.72
N PHE A 145 11.00 19.90 11.05
CA PHE A 145 9.89 20.33 10.21
C PHE A 145 9.63 19.33 9.07
N TRP A 146 10.67 18.80 8.43
CA TRP A 146 10.51 17.91 7.27
C TRP A 146 10.40 16.42 7.60
N ASP A 147 10.44 16.03 8.88
CA ASP A 147 10.30 14.62 9.28
C ASP A 147 8.82 14.22 9.40
N PRO A 148 8.29 13.36 8.52
CA PRO A 148 6.88 12.95 8.55
C PRO A 148 6.57 11.93 9.66
N ARG A 149 7.57 11.48 10.43
CA ARG A 149 7.37 10.58 11.58
C ARG A 149 7.08 11.34 12.87
N LEU A 150 7.26 12.67 12.83
CA LEU A 150 7.06 13.57 13.95
C LEU A 150 5.79 14.39 13.76
N VAL A 151 5.10 14.62 14.87
CA VAL A 151 4.06 15.65 14.98
C VAL A 151 4.47 16.68 16.02
N ARG A 152 3.91 17.87 15.88
CA ARG A 152 4.00 18.93 16.88
C ARG A 152 2.63 19.21 17.45
N ASP A 153 2.45 18.86 18.72
CA ASP A 153 1.25 19.13 19.52
C ASP A 153 1.64 20.11 20.64
N ASP A 154 0.91 21.22 20.82
CA ASP A 154 1.15 22.25 21.85
C ASP A 154 2.63 22.66 22.00
N SER A 155 3.27 22.97 20.87
CA SER A 155 4.69 23.31 20.75
C SER A 155 5.70 22.20 21.08
N ARG A 156 5.27 20.98 21.43
CA ARG A 156 6.15 19.84 21.71
C ARG A 156 6.20 18.86 20.54
N TRP A 157 7.41 18.40 20.22
CA TRP A 157 7.64 17.37 19.23
C TRP A 157 7.44 15.99 19.82
N GLN A 158 6.66 15.15 19.13
CA GLN A 158 6.36 13.78 19.54
C GLN A 158 6.45 12.83 18.35
N LYS A 159 6.85 11.58 18.63
CA LYS A 159 6.69 10.48 17.67
C LYS A 159 5.24 10.03 17.72
N ALA A 160 4.48 10.29 16.65
CA ALA A 160 3.07 9.90 16.56
C ALA A 160 2.77 9.02 15.33
N GLY A 161 3.81 8.46 14.74
CA GLY A 161 3.71 7.60 13.56
C GLY A 161 3.59 8.38 12.26
N LEU A 162 3.83 7.66 11.16
CA LEU A 162 3.92 8.24 9.83
C LEU A 162 2.58 8.79 9.34
N VAL A 163 1.45 8.18 9.72
CA VAL A 163 0.11 8.59 9.30
C VAL A 163 -0.20 10.02 9.78
N ARG A 164 -0.12 10.27 11.09
CA ARG A 164 -0.40 11.59 11.68
C ARG A 164 0.63 12.64 11.23
N GLY A 165 1.91 12.28 11.21
CA GLY A 165 2.96 13.22 10.82
C GLY A 165 2.93 13.59 9.34
N THR A 166 2.59 12.64 8.44
CA THR A 166 2.33 12.92 7.02
C THR A 166 1.18 13.89 6.83
N ARG A 167 0.06 13.70 7.56
CA ARG A 167 -1.08 14.62 7.49
C ARG A 167 -0.67 16.03 7.92
N GLN A 168 -0.08 16.16 9.11
CA GLN A 168 0.35 17.46 9.64
C GLN A 168 1.39 18.14 8.75
N LEU A 169 2.33 17.39 8.15
CA LEU A 169 3.29 17.95 7.19
C LEU A 169 2.61 18.45 5.92
N SER A 170 1.72 17.63 5.36
CA SER A 170 1.01 17.95 4.13
C SER A 170 0.16 19.21 4.29
N ASP A 171 -0.49 19.37 5.45
CA ASP A 171 -1.26 20.57 5.79
C ASP A 171 -0.34 21.79 5.86
N ALA A 172 0.82 21.65 6.53
CA ALA A 172 1.76 22.74 6.74
C ALA A 172 2.38 23.27 5.42
N ILE A 173 2.55 22.43 4.40
CA ILE A 173 3.14 22.85 3.12
C ILE A 173 2.11 23.09 2.02
N GLY A 174 0.81 22.87 2.30
CA GLY A 174 -0.28 23.00 1.33
C GLY A 174 -0.40 21.84 0.34
N LEU A 175 0.18 20.67 0.66
CA LEU A 175 0.09 19.46 -0.18
C LEU A 175 -1.25 18.73 0.00
N SER A 176 -1.92 18.87 1.14
CA SER A 176 -3.14 18.10 1.47
C SER A 176 -4.24 18.12 0.40
N PRO A 177 -4.57 19.26 -0.26
CA PRO A 177 -5.60 19.28 -1.31
C PRO A 177 -5.27 18.44 -2.55
N TYR A 178 -4.00 18.05 -2.72
CA TYR A 178 -3.54 17.28 -3.87
C TYR A 178 -3.46 15.78 -3.61
N LEU A 179 -3.50 15.38 -2.34
CA LEU A 179 -3.51 13.98 -1.95
C LEU A 179 -4.88 13.35 -2.24
N PRO A 180 -4.94 12.07 -2.63
CA PRO A 180 -6.20 11.41 -2.92
C PRO A 180 -7.06 11.28 -1.65
N GLU A 181 -8.37 11.41 -1.83
CA GLU A 181 -9.35 11.21 -0.77
C GLU A 181 -9.22 9.80 -0.20
N GLY A 182 -9.30 9.67 1.13
CA GLY A 182 -9.16 8.38 1.81
C GLY A 182 -7.71 7.91 2.01
N PHE A 183 -6.70 8.65 1.53
CA PHE A 183 -5.29 8.22 1.66
C PHE A 183 -4.87 7.98 3.11
N ALA A 184 -5.29 8.86 4.02
CA ALA A 184 -5.00 8.73 5.44
C ALA A 184 -5.64 7.46 6.04
N ALA A 185 -6.87 7.13 5.64
CA ALA A 185 -7.57 5.93 6.08
C ALA A 185 -6.88 4.66 5.56
N MET A 186 -6.53 4.62 4.27
CA MET A 186 -5.79 3.51 3.67
C MET A 186 -4.44 3.30 4.39
N HIS A 187 -3.69 4.37 4.62
CA HIS A 187 -2.38 4.29 5.29
C HIS A 187 -2.49 3.82 6.75
N ALA A 188 -3.52 4.28 7.47
CA ALA A 188 -3.82 3.83 8.82
C ALA A 188 -4.16 2.33 8.86
N ALA A 189 -5.07 1.88 8.00
CA ALA A 189 -5.47 0.48 7.87
C ALA A 189 -4.28 -0.41 7.53
N LEU A 190 -3.48 -0.02 6.54
CA LEU A 190 -2.32 -0.77 6.10
C LEU A 190 -1.27 -0.93 7.22
N THR A 191 -1.02 0.15 7.98
CA THR A 191 -0.07 0.13 9.09
C THR A 191 -0.57 -0.68 10.28
N ALA A 192 -1.84 -0.53 10.65
CA ALA A 192 -2.45 -1.28 11.74
C ALA A 192 -2.45 -2.78 11.44
N TYR A 193 -2.83 -3.15 10.22
CA TYR A 193 -2.83 -4.55 9.79
C TYR A 193 -1.41 -5.12 9.72
N ARG A 194 -0.44 -4.36 9.18
CA ARG A 194 0.99 -4.75 9.16
C ARG A 194 1.48 -5.09 10.55
N ASN A 195 1.22 -4.22 11.53
CA ASN A 195 1.68 -4.43 12.89
C ASN A 195 1.03 -5.67 13.49
N SER A 196 -0.28 -5.84 13.30
CA SER A 196 -1.01 -7.02 13.79
C SER A 196 -0.43 -8.31 13.20
N MET A 197 -0.25 -8.39 11.87
CA MET A 197 0.30 -9.58 11.20
C MET A 197 1.73 -9.91 11.65
N PHE A 198 2.63 -8.92 11.69
CA PHE A 198 4.04 -9.19 11.99
C PHE A 198 4.31 -9.42 13.48
N HIS A 199 3.45 -8.94 14.37
CA HIS A 199 3.57 -9.23 15.81
C HIS A 199 2.91 -10.54 16.21
N ASN A 200 1.81 -10.92 15.55
CA ASN A 200 0.99 -12.06 15.94
C ASN A 200 1.07 -13.27 14.99
N SER A 201 1.85 -13.20 13.91
CA SER A 201 1.94 -14.26 12.88
C SER A 201 0.58 -14.53 12.21
N PHE A 202 0.30 -15.76 11.78
CA PHE A 202 -0.97 -16.16 11.16
C PHE A 202 -2.08 -16.43 12.17
N GLU A 203 -1.74 -16.87 13.38
CA GLU A 203 -2.70 -17.23 14.42
C GLU A 203 -2.66 -16.22 15.56
N TRP A 204 -3.46 -15.17 15.44
CA TRP A 204 -3.42 -14.11 16.44
C TRP A 204 -4.02 -14.56 17.78
N PRO A 205 -3.57 -14.01 18.91
CA PRO A 205 -4.31 -14.13 20.17
C PRO A 205 -5.77 -13.65 20.04
N MET A 206 -6.71 -14.25 20.78
CA MET A 206 -8.15 -13.94 20.65
C MET A 206 -8.48 -12.47 20.95
N ASP A 207 -7.82 -11.91 21.94
CA ASP A 207 -7.88 -10.49 22.33
C ASP A 207 -7.39 -9.57 21.22
N GLU A 208 -6.31 -9.94 20.53
CA GLU A 208 -5.79 -9.21 19.37
C GLU A 208 -6.77 -9.24 18.19
N ARG A 209 -7.40 -10.40 17.91
CA ARG A 209 -8.44 -10.53 16.86
C ARG A 209 -9.65 -9.63 17.15
N LYS A 210 -10.11 -9.63 18.40
CA LYS A 210 -11.24 -8.80 18.83
C LYS A 210 -10.89 -7.32 18.71
N THR A 211 -9.72 -6.93 19.20
CA THR A 211 -9.23 -5.54 19.14
C THR A 211 -9.13 -5.05 17.70
N PHE A 212 -8.60 -5.87 16.78
CA PHE A 212 -8.53 -5.50 15.37
C PHE A 212 -9.91 -5.41 14.72
N GLY A 213 -10.83 -6.33 15.06
CA GLY A 213 -12.22 -6.28 14.61
C GLY A 213 -12.95 -5.02 15.07
N GLU A 214 -12.75 -4.60 16.33
CA GLU A 214 -13.27 -3.35 16.88
C GLU A 214 -12.64 -2.13 16.21
N LEU A 215 -11.35 -2.19 15.88
CA LEU A 215 -10.62 -1.13 15.18
C LEU A 215 -11.18 -0.88 13.77
N ILE A 216 -11.49 -1.92 13.01
CA ILE A 216 -12.11 -1.81 11.67
C ILE A 216 -13.40 -0.98 11.75
N VAL A 217 -14.24 -1.27 12.75
CA VAL A 217 -15.52 -0.58 12.96
C VAL A 217 -15.29 0.86 13.46
N ALA A 218 -14.41 1.05 14.43
CA ALA A 218 -14.13 2.35 15.03
C ALA A 218 -13.57 3.36 14.02
N GLU A 219 -12.69 2.90 13.13
CA GLU A 219 -12.08 3.72 12.08
C GLU A 219 -12.96 3.82 10.82
N SER A 220 -14.10 3.12 10.80
CA SER A 220 -15.03 3.08 9.66
C SER A 220 -14.35 2.70 8.34
N TRP A 221 -13.41 1.75 8.39
CA TRP A 221 -12.79 1.24 7.18
C TRP A 221 -13.80 0.46 6.34
N PRO A 222 -13.75 0.53 4.99
CA PRO A 222 -14.67 -0.20 4.14
C PRO A 222 -14.69 -1.70 4.44
N ASP A 223 -15.89 -2.29 4.52
CA ASP A 223 -16.09 -3.73 4.81
C ASP A 223 -15.34 -4.65 3.82
N GLY A 224 -15.13 -4.17 2.59
CA GLY A 224 -14.38 -4.88 1.57
C GLY A 224 -12.88 -4.97 1.81
N TRP A 225 -12.31 -4.23 2.77
CA TRP A 225 -10.85 -4.14 2.89
C TRP A 225 -10.20 -5.36 3.55
N PHE A 226 -10.86 -5.92 4.56
CA PHE A 226 -10.37 -7.07 5.30
C PHE A 226 -11.40 -8.18 5.25
N LYS A 227 -10.93 -9.37 4.87
CA LYS A 227 -11.67 -10.62 5.02
C LYS A 227 -11.30 -11.28 6.33
N LYS A 228 -12.18 -12.18 6.79
CA LYS A 228 -11.92 -13.00 7.96
C LYS A 228 -12.45 -14.41 7.77
N SER A 229 -11.68 -15.40 8.21
CA SER A 229 -12.21 -16.73 8.52
C SER A 229 -12.77 -16.72 9.95
N THR A 230 -13.72 -17.61 10.23
CA THR A 230 -14.36 -17.71 11.54
C THR A 230 -14.35 -19.13 12.07
N THR A 231 -14.15 -19.28 13.38
CA THR A 231 -14.39 -20.54 14.09
C THR A 231 -15.67 -20.36 14.90
N GLY A 232 -16.78 -20.93 14.42
CA GLY A 232 -18.10 -20.57 14.93
C GLY A 232 -18.47 -19.13 14.56
N SER A 233 -18.79 -18.29 15.54
CA SER A 233 -19.09 -16.86 15.34
C SER A 233 -17.87 -15.94 15.47
N ASP A 234 -16.74 -16.46 15.97
CA ASP A 234 -15.59 -15.63 16.32
C ASP A 234 -14.57 -15.56 15.18
N PRO A 235 -13.99 -14.37 14.89
CA PRO A 235 -12.92 -14.24 13.93
C PRO A 235 -11.73 -15.14 14.31
N TRP A 236 -11.21 -15.86 13.32
CA TRP A 236 -10.03 -16.71 13.48
C TRP A 236 -8.81 -16.08 12.82
N ILE A 237 -8.85 -15.83 11.52
CA ILE A 237 -7.74 -15.25 10.76
C ILE A 237 -8.26 -14.07 9.95
N PHE A 238 -7.56 -12.93 10.03
CA PHE A 238 -7.81 -11.77 9.19
C PHE A 238 -6.84 -11.73 8.03
N TYR A 239 -7.31 -11.29 6.86
CA TYR A 239 -6.48 -11.11 5.68
C TYR A 239 -6.96 -9.95 4.83
N MET A 240 -6.02 -9.24 4.19
CA MET A 240 -6.32 -8.21 3.20
C MET A 240 -7.07 -8.83 2.02
N SER A 241 -8.12 -8.16 1.56
CA SER A 241 -8.78 -8.56 0.32
C SER A 241 -7.97 -8.14 -0.91
N ASP A 242 -8.26 -8.80 -2.04
CA ASP A 242 -7.86 -8.35 -3.37
C ASP A 242 -8.21 -6.88 -3.63
N GLU A 243 -9.39 -6.46 -3.17
CA GLU A 243 -9.89 -5.10 -3.32
C GLU A 243 -8.99 -4.10 -2.60
N PHE A 244 -8.62 -4.39 -1.35
CA PHE A 244 -7.76 -3.50 -0.58
C PHE A 244 -6.34 -3.44 -1.14
N ILE A 245 -5.81 -4.59 -1.57
CA ILE A 245 -4.49 -4.66 -2.22
C ILE A 245 -4.49 -3.79 -3.48
N ALA A 246 -5.51 -3.92 -4.33
CA ALA A 246 -5.66 -3.10 -5.53
C ALA A 246 -5.81 -1.62 -5.18
N HIS A 247 -6.62 -1.29 -4.17
CA HIS A 247 -6.81 0.07 -3.69
C HIS A 247 -5.50 0.70 -3.19
N CYS A 248 -4.67 -0.04 -2.45
CA CYS A 248 -3.34 0.44 -2.02
C CYS A 248 -2.44 0.79 -3.21
N LEU A 249 -2.40 -0.07 -4.23
CA LEU A 249 -1.61 0.16 -5.45
C LEU A 249 -2.11 1.38 -6.23
N GLU A 250 -3.42 1.53 -6.36
CA GLU A 250 -4.02 2.69 -7.02
C GLU A 250 -3.73 3.98 -6.25
N MET A 251 -3.87 3.96 -4.93
CA MET A 251 -3.57 5.10 -4.06
C MET A 251 -2.14 5.59 -4.21
N ILE A 252 -1.17 4.68 -4.36
CA ILE A 252 0.22 5.06 -4.62
C ILE A 252 0.35 5.86 -5.93
N ASP A 253 -0.26 5.38 -7.01
CA ASP A 253 -0.23 6.10 -8.29
C ASP A 253 -0.92 7.46 -8.20
N GLN A 254 -2.04 7.53 -7.45
CA GLN A 254 -2.78 8.76 -7.24
C GLN A 254 -2.00 9.77 -6.38
N VAL A 255 -1.26 9.31 -5.36
CA VAL A 255 -0.35 10.16 -4.57
C VAL A 255 0.74 10.74 -5.46
N LEU A 256 1.39 9.92 -6.30
CA LEU A 256 2.41 10.40 -7.24
C LEU A 256 1.83 11.46 -8.20
N LYS A 257 0.65 11.21 -8.77
CA LYS A 257 -0.05 12.20 -9.62
C LYS A 257 -0.40 13.47 -8.84
N GLY A 258 -0.85 13.34 -7.60
CA GLY A 258 -1.15 14.44 -6.69
C GLY A 258 0.05 15.34 -6.44
N VAL A 259 1.17 14.74 -6.03
CA VAL A 259 2.44 15.44 -5.82
C VAL A 259 2.92 16.12 -7.10
N GLY A 260 2.79 15.47 -8.25
CA GLY A 260 3.10 16.07 -9.55
C GLY A 260 2.32 17.35 -9.84
N ARG A 261 1.00 17.31 -9.65
CA ARG A 261 0.12 18.48 -9.78
C ARG A 261 0.51 19.61 -8.83
N TYR A 262 0.81 19.27 -7.58
CA TYR A 262 1.27 20.23 -6.58
C TYR A 262 2.56 20.95 -7.03
N LEU A 263 3.53 20.20 -7.55
CA LEU A 263 4.78 20.77 -8.06
C LEU A 263 4.55 21.68 -9.27
N GLU A 264 3.68 21.27 -10.18
CA GLU A 264 3.35 22.06 -11.36
C GLU A 264 2.67 23.38 -11.00
N GLN A 265 1.68 23.35 -10.12
CA GLN A 265 0.96 24.57 -9.72
C GLN A 265 1.86 25.55 -8.97
N ARG A 266 2.81 25.06 -8.16
CA ARG A 266 3.86 25.93 -7.58
C ARG A 266 4.78 26.53 -8.64
N ARG A 267 5.15 25.75 -9.66
CA ARG A 267 5.99 26.24 -10.77
C ARG A 267 5.31 27.35 -11.56
N THR A 268 4.00 27.25 -11.77
CA THR A 268 3.19 28.24 -12.51
C THR A 268 2.72 29.42 -11.64
N GLY A 269 3.06 29.43 -10.34
CA GLY A 269 2.71 30.51 -9.40
C GLY A 269 1.24 30.53 -8.99
N GLN A 270 0.53 29.40 -9.12
CA GLN A 270 -0.88 29.27 -8.73
C GLN A 270 -1.06 28.96 -7.24
N ILE A 271 0.01 28.59 -6.53
CA ILE A 271 0.11 28.40 -5.06
C ILE A 271 1.52 28.70 -4.55
#